data_AF-A0A7J3BAP8-F1
#
_entry.id   AF-A0A7J3BAP8-F1
#
_cell.length_a   1.000
_cell.length_b   1.000
_cell.length_c   1.000
_cell.angle_alpha   90.00
_cell.angle_beta   90.00
_cell.angle_gamma   90.00
#
_symmetry.space_group_name_H-M   'P 1'
#
loop_
_entity.id
_entity.type
_entity.pdbx_description
1 polymer ?
#
loop_
_entity_poly.entity_id
_entity_poly.type
_entity_poly.pdbx_seq_one_letter_code
_entity_poly.pdbx_strand_id
1 'polypeptide(L)'
;EILERFGKKIELPEDVALNIEDERVECDVAKIREGKIFDIGKRTTERYKKIISESEAIVMNGPMGVYEMEKFAYGTREILKAIANSKGFSLLGGGHTISAIEKFRMDKKRFGYVSLSGKALIEYLSGKELPGIKALEENEKRFKV
;
A
#
# COMPACT_ATOMS: atom_id res chain seq x y z
N GLU A 1 -18.60 8.19 10.62
CA GLU A 1 -17.70 8.07 11.79
C GLU A 1 -16.20 8.31 11.50
N ILE A 2 -15.48 7.41 10.80
CA ILE A 2 -14.01 7.54 10.63
C ILE A 2 -13.61 8.81 9.86
N LEU A 3 -14.26 9.09 8.72
CA LEU A 3 -14.00 10.29 7.93
C LEU A 3 -14.34 11.58 8.69
N GLU A 4 -15.36 11.57 9.54
CA GLU A 4 -15.73 12.72 10.35
C GLU A 4 -14.65 13.02 11.41
N ARG A 5 -14.07 11.97 12.01
CA ARG A 5 -13.06 12.10 13.06
C ARG A 5 -11.66 12.35 12.53
N PHE A 6 -11.31 11.77 11.38
CA PHE A 6 -9.94 11.75 10.87
C PHE A 6 -9.80 12.22 9.42
N GLY A 7 -10.82 12.85 8.83
CA GLY A 7 -10.84 13.22 7.41
C GLY A 7 -9.63 14.03 6.95
N LYS A 8 -9.07 14.91 7.79
CA LYS A 8 -7.83 15.66 7.48
C LYS A 8 -6.57 14.79 7.33
N LYS A 9 -6.61 13.55 7.80
CA LYS A 9 -5.51 12.57 7.74
C LYS A 9 -5.77 11.47 6.71
N ILE A 10 -6.94 11.48 6.07
CA ILE A 10 -7.36 10.44 5.12
C ILE A 10 -7.39 11.06 3.74
N GLU A 11 -6.40 10.68 2.94
CA GLU A 11 -6.29 11.08 1.55
C GLU A 11 -7.03 10.05 0.68
N LEU A 12 -7.97 10.53 -0.14
CA LEU A 12 -8.72 9.72 -1.09
C LEU A 12 -8.32 10.09 -2.53
N PRO A 13 -8.44 9.15 -3.49
CA PRO A 13 -8.20 9.46 -4.89
C PRO A 13 -9.11 10.58 -5.41
N GLU A 14 -8.54 11.50 -6.17
CA GLU A 14 -9.28 12.55 -6.89
C GLU A 14 -9.63 12.13 -8.32
N ASP A 15 -8.79 11.28 -8.88
CA ASP A 15 -8.92 10.68 -10.20
C ASP A 15 -8.56 9.19 -10.15
N VAL A 16 -9.16 8.45 -11.08
CA VAL A 16 -9.03 7.00 -11.19
C VAL A 16 -8.87 6.59 -12.64
N ALA A 17 -8.37 5.39 -12.87
CA ALA A 17 -8.35 4.76 -14.17
C ALA A 17 -9.44 3.68 -14.24
N LEU A 18 -10.41 3.92 -15.11
CA LEU A 18 -11.49 3.00 -15.44
C LEU A 18 -11.04 2.03 -16.52
N ASN A 19 -11.54 0.80 -16.46
CA ASN A 19 -11.49 -0.12 -17.58
C ASN A 19 -12.80 -0.02 -18.38
N ILE A 20 -12.73 0.52 -19.58
CA ILE A 20 -13.83 0.61 -20.55
C ILE A 20 -13.40 -0.18 -21.78
N GLU A 21 -14.03 -1.33 -22.02
CA GLU A 21 -13.72 -2.19 -23.18
C GLU A 21 -12.23 -2.57 -23.30
N ASP A 22 -11.59 -2.91 -22.18
CA ASP A 22 -10.15 -3.20 -22.05
C ASP A 22 -9.22 -1.97 -22.19
N GLU A 23 -9.76 -0.77 -22.38
CA GLU A 23 -8.97 0.46 -22.45
C GLU A 23 -8.90 1.20 -21.11
N ARG A 24 -7.73 1.80 -20.85
CA ARG A 24 -7.49 2.61 -19.65
C ARG A 24 -7.98 4.03 -19.90
N VAL A 25 -9.08 4.41 -19.24
CA VAL A 25 -9.63 5.77 -19.32
C VAL A 25 -9.50 6.46 -17.97
N GLU A 26 -8.74 7.55 -17.91
CA GLU A 26 -8.64 8.36 -16.69
C GLU A 26 -9.89 9.25 -16.52
N CYS A 27 -10.43 9.28 -15.31
CA CYS A 27 -11.65 10.01 -14.99
C CYS A 27 -11.57 10.60 -13.58
N ASP A 28 -12.11 11.82 -13.42
CA ASP A 28 -12.31 12.41 -12.10
C ASP A 28 -13.32 11.58 -11.32
N VAL A 29 -13.06 11.33 -10.03
CA VAL A 29 -13.97 10.52 -9.19
C VAL A 29 -15.40 11.08 -9.18
N ALA A 30 -15.55 12.41 -9.20
CA ALA A 30 -16.84 13.08 -9.24
C ALA A 30 -17.62 12.89 -10.56
N LYS A 31 -16.95 12.46 -11.63
CA LYS A 31 -17.53 12.31 -12.98
C LYS A 31 -17.77 10.85 -13.37
N ILE A 32 -17.45 9.90 -12.50
CA ILE A 32 -17.70 8.48 -12.78
C ILE A 32 -19.21 8.26 -12.93
N ARG A 33 -19.61 7.73 -14.09
CA ARG A 33 -21.00 7.34 -14.38
C ARG A 33 -21.13 5.81 -14.49
N GLU A 34 -20.15 5.19 -15.14
CA GLU A 34 -20.09 3.75 -15.40
C GLU A 34 -18.62 3.31 -15.53
N GLY A 35 -18.39 1.99 -15.61
CA GLY A 35 -17.07 1.40 -15.68
C GLY A 35 -16.52 0.95 -14.33
N LYS A 36 -15.60 -0.01 -14.35
CA LYS A 36 -14.94 -0.52 -13.15
C LYS A 36 -13.62 0.20 -12.94
N ILE A 37 -13.38 0.66 -11.71
CA ILE A 37 -12.11 1.28 -11.32
C ILE A 37 -11.06 0.18 -11.18
N PHE A 38 -10.01 0.27 -11.99
CA PHE A 38 -8.95 -0.74 -12.02
C PHE A 38 -7.61 -0.21 -11.47
N ASP A 39 -7.41 1.10 -11.42
CA ASP A 39 -6.19 1.72 -10.85
C ASP A 39 -6.48 3.16 -10.42
N ILE A 40 -5.56 3.79 -9.70
CA ILE A 40 -5.61 5.23 -9.41
C ILE A 40 -5.19 6.05 -10.64
N GLY A 41 -5.68 7.28 -10.74
CA GLY A 41 -5.33 8.21 -11.81
C GLY A 41 -3.97 8.87 -11.60
N LYS A 42 -3.46 9.56 -12.63
CA LYS A 42 -2.13 10.19 -12.58
C LYS A 42 -2.05 11.28 -11.53
N ARG A 43 -3.08 12.10 -11.36
CA ARG A 43 -3.02 13.23 -10.41
C ARG A 43 -2.97 12.73 -8.97
N THR A 44 -3.76 11.73 -8.64
CA THR A 44 -3.73 11.02 -7.36
C THR A 44 -2.36 10.40 -7.13
N THR A 45 -1.80 9.75 -8.16
CA THR A 45 -0.47 9.14 -8.08
C THR A 45 0.59 10.20 -7.73
N GLU A 46 0.63 11.34 -8.42
CA GLU A 46 1.59 12.41 -8.12
C GLU A 46 1.40 13.03 -6.74
N ARG A 47 0.14 13.23 -6.30
CA ARG A 47 -0.16 13.71 -4.95
C ARG A 47 0.38 12.75 -3.88
N TYR A 48 0.16 11.44 -4.06
CA TYR A 48 0.63 10.44 -3.12
C TYR A 48 2.16 10.32 -3.13
N LYS A 49 2.80 10.41 -4.30
CA LYS A 49 4.28 10.43 -4.40
C LYS A 49 4.87 11.58 -3.60
N LYS A 50 4.25 12.76 -3.63
CA LYS A 50 4.69 13.92 -2.82
C LYS A 50 4.63 13.61 -1.33
N ILE A 51 3.49 13.11 -0.85
CA ILE A 51 3.33 12.73 0.58
C ILE A 51 4.38 11.71 0.99
N ILE A 52 4.60 10.67 0.18
CA ILE A 52 5.60 9.63 0.42
C ILE A 52 7.01 10.22 0.52
N SER A 53 7.35 11.18 -0.34
CA SER A 53 8.68 11.81 -0.36
C SER A 53 8.97 12.66 0.88
N GLU A 54 7.92 13.20 1.51
CA GLU A 54 7.99 14.03 2.72
C GLU A 54 7.87 13.19 4.01
N SER A 55 7.60 11.88 3.90
CA SER A 55 7.35 10.99 5.04
C SER A 55 8.63 10.38 5.60
N GLU A 56 8.79 10.42 6.93
CA GLU A 56 9.91 9.78 7.64
C GLU A 56 9.69 8.28 7.85
N ALA A 57 8.43 7.84 7.91
CA ALA A 57 8.04 6.44 8.05
C ALA A 57 6.86 6.14 7.14
N ILE A 58 6.95 5.04 6.40
CA ILE A 58 5.97 4.63 5.39
C ILE A 58 5.57 3.19 5.66
N VAL A 59 4.27 2.94 5.81
CA VAL A 59 3.72 1.59 5.85
C VAL A 59 2.80 1.39 4.65
N MET A 60 3.07 0.38 3.83
CA MET A 60 2.25 0.04 2.66
C MET A 60 1.77 -1.41 2.75
N ASN A 61 0.48 -1.62 2.57
CA ASN A 61 -0.12 -2.94 2.50
C ASN A 61 -1.13 -3.02 1.35
N GLY A 62 -0.71 -3.66 0.26
CA GLY A 62 -1.52 -3.89 -0.94
C GLY A 62 -1.19 -2.93 -2.11
N PRO A 63 -1.50 -3.33 -3.34
CA PRO A 63 -1.34 -2.50 -4.54
C PRO A 63 -2.39 -1.39 -4.61
N MET A 64 -2.20 -0.43 -5.53
CA MET A 64 -3.15 0.66 -5.77
C MET A 64 -4.31 0.26 -6.72
N GLY A 65 -4.19 -0.87 -7.40
CA GLY A 65 -5.11 -1.34 -8.43
C GLY A 65 -4.80 -2.76 -8.89
N VAL A 66 -5.39 -3.15 -10.03
CA VAL A 66 -5.22 -4.45 -10.72
C VAL A 66 -3.87 -4.47 -11.43
N TYR A 67 -2.79 -4.48 -10.65
CA TYR A 67 -1.40 -4.39 -11.12
C TYR A 67 -0.95 -5.57 -11.98
N GLU A 68 -1.71 -6.67 -11.99
CA GLU A 68 -1.50 -7.82 -12.85
C GLU A 68 -1.63 -7.45 -14.33
N MET A 69 -2.54 -6.52 -14.65
CA MET A 69 -2.74 -5.99 -16.00
C MET A 69 -1.83 -4.79 -16.25
N GLU A 70 -0.98 -4.84 -17.28
CA GLU A 70 0.02 -3.79 -17.53
C GLU A 70 -0.59 -2.39 -17.73
N LYS A 71 -1.75 -2.32 -18.41
CA LYS A 71 -2.53 -1.08 -18.59
C LYS A 71 -2.95 -0.44 -17.25
N PHE A 72 -3.07 -1.22 -16.18
CA PHE A 72 -3.54 -0.81 -14.85
C PHE A 72 -2.47 -0.97 -13.75
N ALA A 73 -1.22 -1.23 -14.14
CA ALA A 73 -0.08 -1.36 -13.23
C ALA A 73 0.56 -0.02 -12.85
N TYR A 74 0.17 1.08 -13.51
CA TYR A 74 0.83 2.38 -13.39
C TYR A 74 0.85 2.91 -11.96
N GLY A 75 -0.30 3.04 -11.29
CA GLY A 75 -0.39 3.61 -9.95
C GLY A 75 0.45 2.82 -8.95
N THR A 76 0.29 1.49 -8.94
CA THR A 76 1.07 0.61 -8.07
C THR A 76 2.57 0.74 -8.30
N ARG A 77 3.01 0.74 -9.57
CA ARG A 77 4.43 0.86 -9.93
C ARG A 77 5.03 2.19 -9.49
N GLU A 78 4.32 3.29 -9.72
CA GLU A 78 4.82 4.63 -9.40
C GLU A 78 4.86 4.88 -7.88
N ILE A 79 3.88 4.37 -7.13
CA ILE A 79 3.91 4.40 -5.66
C ILE A 79 5.09 3.58 -5.13
N LEU A 80 5.28 2.35 -5.58
CA LEU A 80 6.44 1.54 -5.16
C LEU A 80 7.76 2.22 -5.49
N LYS A 81 7.89 2.86 -6.68
CA LYS A 81 9.08 3.64 -7.03
C LYS A 81 9.32 4.80 -6.09
N ALA A 82 8.28 5.54 -5.73
CA ALA A 82 8.40 6.65 -4.79
C ALA A 82 8.83 6.18 -3.40
N ILE A 83 8.29 5.06 -2.92
CA ILE A 83 8.71 4.48 -1.63
C ILE A 83 10.17 4.04 -1.70
N ALA A 84 10.59 3.35 -2.76
CA ALA A 84 11.98 2.92 -2.95
C ALA A 84 12.97 4.09 -3.06
N ASN A 85 12.50 5.26 -3.53
CA ASN A 85 13.28 6.50 -3.62
C ASN A 85 13.21 7.35 -2.34
N SER A 86 12.32 7.04 -1.40
CA SER A 86 12.17 7.82 -0.17
C SER A 86 13.35 7.62 0.76
N LYS A 87 13.67 8.65 1.55
CA LYS A 87 14.67 8.58 2.63
C LYS A 87 14.08 8.04 3.93
N GLY A 88 12.76 8.00 4.04
CA GLY A 88 12.06 7.47 5.22
C GLY A 88 12.18 5.95 5.33
N PHE A 89 12.00 5.45 6.55
CA PHE A 89 11.91 4.01 6.78
C PHE A 89 10.62 3.46 6.14
N SER A 90 10.74 2.43 5.31
CA SER A 90 9.60 1.82 4.64
C SER A 90 9.36 0.38 5.09
N LEU A 91 8.13 0.09 5.47
CA LEU A 91 7.63 -1.22 5.89
C LEU A 91 6.50 -1.65 4.94
N LEU A 92 6.78 -2.64 4.10
CA LEU A 92 5.83 -3.15 3.12
C LEU A 92 5.30 -4.51 3.60
N GLY A 93 3.99 -4.73 3.45
CA GLY A 93 3.34 -5.97 3.87
C GLY A 93 2.43 -6.55 2.80
N GLY A 94 2.34 -7.88 2.81
CA GLY A 94 1.33 -8.63 2.05
C GLY A 94 1.85 -9.27 0.77
N GLY A 95 1.30 -10.44 0.45
CA GLY A 95 1.70 -11.24 -0.71
C GLY A 95 1.61 -10.48 -2.02
N HIS A 96 0.51 -9.76 -2.27
CA HIS A 96 0.35 -8.96 -3.49
C HIS A 96 1.38 -7.83 -3.61
N THR A 97 1.76 -7.20 -2.49
CA THR A 97 2.81 -6.17 -2.49
C THR A 97 4.16 -6.77 -2.90
N ILE A 98 4.49 -7.96 -2.39
CA ILE A 98 5.71 -8.69 -2.74
C ILE A 98 5.71 -9.10 -4.22
N SER A 99 4.60 -9.68 -4.70
CA SER A 99 4.42 -10.05 -6.09
C SER A 99 4.54 -8.85 -7.03
N ALA A 100 4.05 -7.67 -6.62
CA ALA A 100 4.23 -6.43 -7.38
C ALA A 100 5.70 -5.99 -7.47
N ILE A 101 6.44 -6.01 -6.34
CA ILE A 101 7.88 -5.69 -6.31
C ILE A 101 8.66 -6.62 -7.27
N GLU A 102 8.33 -7.91 -7.25
CA GLU A 102 8.96 -8.92 -8.11
C GLU A 102 8.59 -8.74 -9.58
N LYS A 103 7.31 -8.54 -9.89
CA LYS A 103 6.82 -8.26 -11.26
C LYS A 103 7.54 -7.07 -11.87
N PHE A 104 7.73 -5.99 -11.11
CA PHE A 104 8.40 -4.78 -11.57
C PHE A 104 9.93 -4.81 -11.45
N ARG A 105 10.50 -5.96 -11.05
CA ARG A 105 11.95 -6.18 -10.92
C ARG A 105 12.65 -5.12 -10.08
N MET A 106 11.99 -4.70 -8.99
CA MET A 106 12.52 -3.67 -8.10
C MET A 106 13.47 -4.30 -7.09
N ASP A 107 14.58 -3.61 -6.80
CA ASP A 107 15.54 -4.10 -5.81
C ASP A 107 14.94 -4.00 -4.39
N LYS A 108 14.77 -5.16 -3.74
CA LYS A 108 14.22 -5.30 -2.38
C LYS A 108 15.05 -4.54 -1.34
N LYS A 109 16.36 -4.32 -1.58
CA LYS A 109 17.25 -3.57 -0.67
C LYS A 109 16.92 -2.09 -0.57
N ARG A 110 16.09 -1.57 -1.48
CA ARG A 110 15.63 -0.18 -1.48
C ARG A 110 14.45 0.07 -0.54
N PHE A 111 13.92 -0.97 0.07
CA PHE A 111 12.86 -0.90 1.06
C PHE A 111 13.42 -1.23 2.44
N GLY A 112 12.88 -0.63 3.49
CA GLY A 112 13.37 -0.85 4.87
C GLY A 112 13.12 -2.28 5.35
N TYR A 113 11.88 -2.75 5.24
CA TYR A 113 11.50 -4.13 5.54
C TYR A 113 10.31 -4.57 4.69
N VAL A 114 10.35 -5.82 4.21
CA VAL A 114 9.26 -6.43 3.42
C VAL A 114 8.75 -7.67 4.16
N SER A 115 7.58 -7.57 4.75
CA SER A 115 6.91 -8.64 5.47
C SER A 115 6.15 -9.57 4.53
N LEU A 116 6.41 -10.87 4.64
CA LEU A 116 5.66 -11.94 3.96
C LEU A 116 4.20 -12.00 4.43
N SER A 117 3.94 -11.65 5.69
CA SER A 117 2.64 -11.82 6.33
C SER A 117 1.90 -10.50 6.44
N GLY A 118 1.15 -10.13 5.40
CA GLY A 118 0.37 -8.88 5.39
C GLY A 118 -0.69 -8.81 6.50
N LYS A 119 -1.46 -9.89 6.68
CA LYS A 119 -2.53 -9.92 7.71
C LYS A 119 -1.98 -9.79 9.13
N ALA A 120 -1.00 -10.62 9.49
CA ALA A 120 -0.40 -10.58 10.82
C ALA A 120 0.27 -9.22 11.10
N LEU A 121 0.89 -8.60 10.07
CA LEU A 121 1.48 -7.27 10.19
C LEU A 121 0.42 -6.21 10.52
N ILE A 122 -0.69 -6.17 9.78
CA ILE A 122 -1.75 -5.21 10.03
C ILE A 122 -2.44 -5.45 11.37
N GLU A 123 -2.64 -6.71 11.77
CA GLU A 123 -3.19 -7.04 13.09
C GLU A 123 -2.27 -6.54 14.22
N TYR A 124 -0.97 -6.76 14.10
CA TYR A 124 0.03 -6.25 15.04
C TYR A 124 0.02 -4.71 15.12
N LEU A 125 0.04 -4.03 13.97
CA LEU A 125 -0.01 -2.55 13.91
C LEU A 125 -1.34 -1.97 14.40
N SER A 126 -2.42 -2.74 14.34
CA SER A 126 -3.72 -2.37 14.91
C SER A 126 -3.78 -2.55 16.44
N GLY A 127 -2.68 -2.96 17.07
CA GLY A 127 -2.59 -3.20 18.51
C GLY A 127 -3.23 -4.52 18.97
N LYS A 128 -3.53 -5.45 18.05
CA LYS A 128 -4.01 -6.77 18.44
C LYS A 128 -2.85 -7.61 18.95
N GLU A 129 -3.10 -8.32 20.04
CA GLU A 129 -2.18 -9.32 20.57
C GLU A 129 -2.11 -10.50 19.59
N LEU A 130 -0.91 -10.84 19.12
CA LEU A 130 -0.71 -12.00 18.26
C LEU A 130 -0.52 -13.25 19.14
N PRO A 131 -1.32 -14.32 18.95
CA PRO A 131 -1.24 -15.52 19.80
C PRO A 131 0.16 -16.14 19.88
N GLY A 132 0.91 -16.12 18.76
CA GLY A 132 2.28 -16.65 18.72
C GLY A 132 3.28 -15.82 19.53
N ILE A 133 3.17 -14.49 19.51
CA ILE A 133 4.03 -13.62 20.32
C ILE A 133 3.70 -13.80 21.80
N LYS A 134 2.41 -13.79 22.14
CA LYS A 134 1.96 -14.02 23.51
C LYS A 134 2.48 -15.32 24.09
N ALA A 135 2.40 -16.43 23.34
CA ALA A 135 2.89 -17.72 23.78
C ALA A 135 4.40 -17.72 24.08
N LEU A 136 5.19 -16.95 23.31
CA LEU A 136 6.64 -16.79 23.55
C LEU A 136 6.92 -15.94 24.78
N GLU A 137 6.19 -14.84 24.99
CA GLU A 137 6.31 -14.00 26.19
C GLU A 137 5.91 -14.75 27.47
N GLU A 138 4.87 -15.57 27.42
CA GLU A 138 4.46 -16.44 28.52
C GLU A 138 5.52 -17.52 28.81
N ASN A 139 6.16 -18.04 27.76
CA ASN A 139 7.24 -19.02 27.90
C ASN A 139 8.47 -18.40 28.57
N GLU A 140 8.91 -17.22 28.15
CA GLU A 140 10.04 -16.50 28.75
C GLU A 140 9.84 -16.29 30.26
N LYS A 141 8.66 -15.79 30.66
CA LYS A 141 8.30 -15.62 32.08
C LYS A 141 8.33 -16.92 32.87
N ARG A 142 7.95 -18.03 32.24
CA ARG A 142 7.89 -19.35 32.86
C ARG A 142 9.27 -19.97 33.05
N PHE A 143 10.22 -19.70 32.15
CA PHE A 143 11.51 -20.39 32.13
C PHE A 143 12.71 -19.52 32.47
N LYS A 144 12.57 -18.19 32.65
CA LYS A 144 13.60 -17.21 33.06
C LYS A 144 15.03 -17.67 32.72
N VAL A 145 15.38 -17.59 31.43
CA VAL A 145 16.78 -17.72 30.99
C VAL A 145 17.53 -16.43 31.33
#